data_AF-C2CJ47-F1
#
_entry.id   AF-C2CJ47-F1
#
_cell.length_a   1.000
_cell.length_b   1.000
_cell.length_c   1.000
_cell.angle_alpha   90.00
_cell.angle_beta   90.00
_cell.angle_gamma   90.00
#
_symmetry.space_group_name_H-M   'P 1'
#
loop_
_entity.id
_entity.type
_entity.pdbx_description
1 polymer ?
#
loop_
_entity_poly.entity_id
_entity_poly.type
_entity_poly.pdbx_seq_one_letter_code
_entity_poly.pdbx_strand_id
1 'polypeptide(L)'
;LPNTHEAIISREIFDEVKKIKEKRSFGGYTGNKNRSIFSDKIFCKECGRHMSFRCDSRQKKNSAKIYKYKSYYCNLCKDEKTPNNIREKDIIELIKPKLKDFKIQNTLNEEKVIEHKNVKEEILKEISILNCNLQIIYENYKKKIISKEAYLKEKSLIQDKKILLESKLEELKSENIDSKKETDIVILDEEGLLKVYVKSLIDKIIVSRSGEIEIVEK
;
A
#
# COMPACT_ATOMS: atom_id res chain seq x y z
N LEU A 1 24.67 -22.21 23.38
CA LEU A 1 24.71 -22.62 24.81
C LEU A 1 25.22 -21.43 25.61
N PRO A 2 24.50 -21.00 26.66
CA PRO A 2 25.04 -20.03 27.62
C PRO A 2 26.21 -20.65 28.41
N ASN A 3 27.14 -19.82 28.88
CA ASN A 3 28.27 -20.19 29.76
C ASN A 3 29.36 -21.07 29.12
N THR A 4 29.72 -20.81 27.86
CA THR A 4 30.86 -21.47 27.19
C THR A 4 32.21 -20.79 27.43
N HIS A 5 32.22 -19.63 28.08
CA HIS A 5 33.40 -18.86 28.43
C HIS A 5 33.14 -18.10 29.73
N GLU A 6 34.22 -17.78 30.46
CA GLU A 6 34.15 -16.97 31.67
C GLU A 6 33.65 -15.57 31.33
N ALA A 7 32.69 -15.08 32.13
CA ALA A 7 32.10 -13.77 31.92
C ALA A 7 33.09 -12.68 32.35
N ILE A 8 33.39 -11.75 31.44
CA ILE A 8 34.29 -10.61 31.70
C ILE A 8 33.67 -9.65 32.74
N ILE A 9 32.34 -9.59 32.82
CA ILE A 9 31.60 -8.66 33.68
C ILE A 9 30.51 -9.45 34.41
N SER A 10 30.27 -9.11 35.68
CA SER A 10 29.19 -9.71 36.45
C SER A 10 27.82 -9.40 35.82
N ARG A 11 26.88 -10.33 35.99
CA ARG A 11 25.52 -10.16 35.46
C ARG A 11 24.81 -8.95 36.07
N GLU A 12 25.12 -8.65 37.32
CA GLU A 12 24.61 -7.49 38.05
C GLU A 12 25.04 -6.17 37.40
N ILE A 13 26.34 -6.01 37.10
CA ILE A 13 26.86 -4.81 36.42
C ILE A 13 26.23 -4.68 35.02
N PHE A 14 26.09 -5.80 34.29
CA PHE A 14 25.46 -5.80 32.98
C PHE A 14 24.00 -5.34 33.04
N ASP A 15 23.23 -5.86 34.00
CA ASP A 15 21.82 -5.52 34.19
C ASP A 15 21.63 -4.07 34.68
N GLU A 16 22.53 -3.56 35.52
CA GLU A 16 22.56 -2.15 35.92
C GLU A 16 22.81 -1.22 34.73
N VAL A 17 23.82 -1.52 33.90
CA VAL A 17 24.12 -0.74 32.69
C VAL A 17 22.95 -0.80 31.70
N LYS A 18 22.28 -1.95 31.58
CA LYS A 18 21.08 -2.10 30.76
C LYS A 18 19.94 -1.19 31.26
N LYS A 19 19.64 -1.20 32.56
CA LYS A 19 18.66 -0.29 33.19
C LYS A 19 19.04 1.17 32.98
N ILE A 20 20.33 1.52 33.07
CA ILE A 20 20.82 2.88 32.80
C ILE A 20 20.62 3.25 31.33
N LYS A 21 20.91 2.36 30.38
CA LYS A 21 20.69 2.59 28.94
C LYS A 21 19.21 2.77 28.59
N GLU A 22 18.34 1.96 29.17
CA GLU A 22 16.88 2.08 29.02
C GLU A 22 16.38 3.43 29.56
N LYS A 23 16.86 3.85 30.75
CA LYS A 23 16.55 5.17 31.34
C LYS A 23 17.17 6.33 30.56
N ARG A 24 18.36 6.13 29.99
CA ARG A 24 19.06 7.07 29.09
C ARG A 24 18.51 7.06 27.67
N SER A 25 17.29 6.57 27.43
CA SER A 25 16.63 6.84 26.16
C SER A 25 16.72 8.36 25.93
N PHE A 26 17.62 8.77 25.02
CA PHE A 26 17.80 10.16 24.64
C PHE A 26 16.43 10.59 24.19
N GLY A 27 15.76 11.43 25.00
CA GLY A 27 14.31 11.64 24.98
C GLY A 27 13.78 11.39 23.59
N GLY A 28 13.20 10.18 23.39
CA GLY A 28 12.90 9.68 22.06
C GLY A 28 12.11 10.77 21.38
N TYR A 29 12.66 11.35 20.31
CA TYR A 29 12.20 12.63 19.78
C TYR A 29 10.66 12.61 19.70
N THR A 30 10.00 13.32 20.62
CA THR A 30 8.54 13.26 20.81
C THR A 30 7.81 14.25 19.91
N GLY A 31 8.52 14.86 18.96
CA GLY A 31 7.84 15.73 18.04
C GLY A 31 6.97 14.88 17.13
N ASN A 32 5.66 15.06 17.28
CA ASN A 32 4.80 15.35 16.14
C ASN A 32 5.51 16.41 15.26
N LYS A 33 6.55 16.03 14.51
CA LYS A 33 7.16 16.94 13.55
C LYS A 33 6.10 17.17 12.51
N ASN A 34 6.02 18.41 12.05
CA ASN A 34 5.58 18.74 10.71
C ASN A 34 6.39 17.90 9.71
N ARG A 35 6.09 16.60 9.57
CA ARG A 35 6.68 15.72 8.58
C ARG A 35 5.91 15.97 7.32
N SER A 36 6.62 16.37 6.27
CA SER A 36 5.99 16.41 4.97
C SER A 36 5.65 15.01 4.48
N ILE A 37 4.67 14.93 3.58
CA ILE A 37 4.34 13.76 2.78
C ILE A 37 5.55 13.18 2.03
N PHE A 38 6.55 14.01 1.68
CA PHE A 38 7.77 13.58 1.00
C PHE A 38 8.96 13.36 1.95
N SER A 39 8.72 13.34 3.27
CA SER A 39 9.79 13.06 4.24
C SER A 39 10.45 11.74 3.90
N ASP A 40 11.78 11.69 4.05
CA ASP A 40 12.60 10.49 3.79
C ASP A 40 12.64 10.02 2.32
N LYS A 41 12.02 10.76 1.38
CA LYS A 41 11.97 10.41 -0.05
C LYS A 41 12.81 11.30 -0.96
N ILE A 42 13.25 12.46 -0.49
CA ILE A 42 13.95 13.44 -1.34
C ILE A 42 15.46 13.35 -1.14
N PHE A 43 16.18 13.22 -2.25
CA PHE A 43 17.63 13.04 -2.32
C PHE A 43 18.27 14.08 -3.24
N CYS A 44 19.45 14.54 -2.85
CA CYS A 44 20.27 15.43 -3.66
C CYS A 44 20.95 14.64 -4.78
N LYS A 45 20.79 15.06 -6.04
CA LYS A 45 21.39 14.42 -7.22
C LYS A 45 22.92 14.41 -7.16
N GLU A 46 23.49 15.49 -6.64
CA GLU A 46 24.94 15.71 -6.60
C GLU A 46 25.61 14.77 -5.59
N CYS A 47 25.20 14.83 -4.32
CA CYS A 47 25.89 14.10 -3.24
C CYS A 47 25.17 12.84 -2.75
N GLY A 48 24.01 12.51 -3.32
CA GLY A 48 23.19 11.35 -2.94
C GLY A 48 22.58 11.42 -1.53
N ARG A 49 22.82 12.48 -0.77
CA ARG A 49 22.31 12.62 0.61
C ARG A 49 20.82 12.94 0.61
N HIS A 50 20.15 12.45 1.64
CA HIS A 50 18.78 12.85 1.98
C HIS A 50 18.70 14.37 2.23
N MET A 51 17.66 15.01 1.70
CA MET A 51 17.41 16.44 1.87
C MET A 51 16.51 16.69 3.08
N SER A 52 16.93 17.60 3.95
CA SER A 52 16.20 17.94 5.17
C SER A 52 15.01 18.84 4.86
N PHE A 53 13.87 18.55 5.49
CA PHE A 53 12.67 19.36 5.37
C PHE A 53 12.75 20.63 6.22
N ARG A 54 12.27 21.75 5.68
CA ARG A 54 12.11 23.04 6.35
C ARG A 54 10.70 23.58 6.12
N CYS A 55 10.09 24.09 7.17
CA CYS A 55 8.83 24.84 7.08
C CYS A 55 8.99 26.18 7.81
N ASP A 56 9.12 27.26 7.05
CA ASP A 56 9.16 28.62 7.59
C ASP A 56 7.76 29.24 7.56
N SER A 57 7.40 30.02 8.57
CA SER A 57 6.14 30.78 8.61
C SER A 57 6.45 32.27 8.54
N ARG A 58 5.75 33.01 7.66
CA ARG A 58 5.87 34.48 7.57
C ARG A 58 4.49 35.11 7.66
N GLN A 59 4.38 36.17 8.46
CA GLN A 59 3.17 36.98 8.58
C GLN A 59 3.49 38.40 8.12
N LYS A 60 2.64 38.98 7.26
CA LYS A 60 2.79 40.40 6.92
C LYS A 60 2.30 41.24 8.10
N LYS A 61 2.97 42.37 8.36
CA LYS A 61 2.72 43.25 9.54
C LYS A 61 1.24 43.60 9.74
N ASN A 62 0.44 43.68 8.67
CA ASN A 62 -0.97 44.10 8.72
C ASN A 62 -1.95 42.99 8.27
N SER A 63 -1.56 41.71 8.32
CA SER A 63 -2.46 40.60 7.97
C SER A 63 -2.48 39.53 9.05
N ALA A 64 -3.67 39.03 9.39
CA ALA A 64 -3.81 37.83 10.21
C ALA A 64 -3.37 36.54 9.48
N LYS A 65 -3.13 36.62 8.16
CA LYS A 65 -2.75 35.47 7.33
C LYS A 65 -1.27 35.11 7.55
N ILE A 66 -1.03 33.89 7.99
CA ILE A 66 0.30 33.27 8.10
C ILE A 66 0.58 32.48 6.83
N TYR A 67 1.64 32.82 6.11
CA TYR A 67 2.12 32.10 4.94
C TYR A 67 3.16 31.06 5.36
N LYS A 68 2.91 29.79 5.04
CA LYS A 68 3.87 28.70 5.25
C LYS A 68 4.65 28.41 3.98
N TYR A 69 5.97 28.36 4.09
CA TYR A 69 6.90 28.04 3.02
C TYR A 69 7.59 26.73 3.35
N LYS A 70 7.32 25.71 2.54
CA LYS A 70 7.86 24.37 2.70
C LYS A 70 8.92 24.11 1.64
N SER A 71 10.10 23.70 2.07
CA SER A 71 11.23 23.43 1.20
C SER A 71 12.10 22.31 1.73
N TYR A 72 12.95 21.76 0.86
CA TYR A 72 13.93 20.74 1.17
C TYR A 72 15.31 21.28 0.86
N TYR A 73 16.28 20.99 1.72
CA TYR A 73 17.62 21.53 1.60
C TYR A 73 18.69 20.45 1.81
N CYS A 74 19.76 20.56 1.04
CA CYS A 74 21.04 19.91 1.29
C CYS A 74 22.02 20.98 1.75
N ASN A 75 22.26 21.12 3.06
CA ASN A 75 23.10 22.20 3.62
C ASN A 75 24.58 22.04 3.26
N LEU A 76 25.06 20.80 3.20
CA LEU A 76 26.47 20.46 3.03
C LEU A 76 26.55 19.41 1.92
N CYS A 77 26.34 19.84 0.67
CA CYS A 77 26.63 19.00 -0.48
C CYS A 77 28.11 18.62 -0.43
N LYS A 78 28.42 17.31 -0.41
CA LYS A 78 29.80 16.85 -0.25
C LYS A 78 30.69 17.28 -1.41
N ASP A 79 30.13 17.36 -2.61
CA ASP A 79 30.90 17.53 -3.84
C ASP A 79 31.34 18.99 -4.05
N GLU A 80 30.47 19.95 -3.73
CA GLU A 80 30.70 21.35 -4.07
C GLU A 80 30.59 22.33 -2.90
N LYS A 81 30.22 21.85 -1.70
CA LYS A 81 29.99 22.67 -0.49
C LYS A 81 28.97 23.81 -0.66
N THR A 82 28.19 23.80 -1.75
CA THR A 82 27.09 24.73 -2.02
C THR A 82 25.75 24.07 -1.70
N PRO A 83 24.76 24.83 -1.19
CA PRO A 83 23.48 24.26 -0.83
C PRO A 83 22.63 23.95 -2.07
N ASN A 84 21.91 22.83 -2.03
CA ASN A 84 20.83 22.52 -2.98
C ASN A 84 19.49 22.76 -2.26
N ASN A 85 18.52 23.41 -2.91
CA ASN A 85 17.20 23.71 -2.36
C ASN A 85 16.10 23.50 -3.38
N ILE A 86 14.98 22.95 -2.94
CA ILE A 86 13.75 22.85 -3.73
C ILE A 86 12.51 23.16 -2.90
N ARG A 87 11.50 23.78 -3.49
CA ARG A 87 10.23 24.04 -2.81
C ARG A 87 9.32 22.84 -2.98
N GLU A 88 8.54 22.55 -1.94
CA GLU A 88 7.56 21.46 -1.98
C GLU A 88 6.52 21.65 -3.10
N LYS A 89 6.17 22.90 -3.40
CA LYS A 89 5.22 23.23 -4.47
C LYS A 89 5.69 22.75 -5.85
N ASP A 90 6.97 22.93 -6.14
CA ASP A 90 7.54 22.56 -7.44
C ASP A 90 7.45 21.03 -7.65
N ILE A 91 7.63 20.25 -6.58
CA ILE A 91 7.45 18.79 -6.59
C ILE A 91 5.97 18.41 -6.79
N ILE A 92 5.05 19.08 -6.08
CA ILE A 92 3.60 18.82 -6.18
C ILE A 92 3.10 19.13 -7.59
N GLU A 93 3.56 20.22 -8.20
CA GLU A 93 3.17 20.61 -9.56
C GLU A 93 3.54 19.55 -10.60
N LEU A 94 4.70 18.89 -10.44
CA LEU A 94 5.12 17.77 -11.29
C LEU A 94 4.30 16.49 -11.05
N ILE A 95 3.85 16.23 -9.83
CA ILE A 95 3.05 15.05 -9.49
C ILE A 95 1.59 15.23 -9.86
N LYS A 96 1.08 16.46 -9.88
CA LYS A 96 -0.33 16.78 -10.15
C LYS A 96 -0.94 16.11 -11.39
N PRO A 97 -0.29 16.08 -12.57
CA PRO A 97 -0.83 15.34 -13.72
C PRO A 97 -0.91 13.83 -13.44
N LYS A 98 0.15 13.23 -12.87
CA LYS A 98 0.19 11.80 -12.52
C LYS A 98 -0.88 11.40 -11.50
N LEU A 99 -1.28 12.29 -10.60
CA LEU A 99 -2.38 12.04 -9.66
C LEU A 99 -3.73 11.86 -10.35
N LYS A 100 -3.97 12.58 -11.46
CA LYS A 100 -5.23 12.43 -12.22
C LYS A 100 -5.31 11.04 -12.84
N ASP A 101 -4.23 10.61 -13.48
CA ASP A 101 -4.14 9.29 -14.09
C ASP A 101 -4.26 8.19 -13.04
N PHE A 102 -3.58 8.36 -11.90
CA PHE A 102 -3.68 7.45 -10.76
C PHE A 102 -5.13 7.34 -10.23
N LYS A 103 -5.87 8.44 -10.16
CA LYS A 103 -7.28 8.41 -9.75
C LYS A 103 -8.13 7.59 -10.73
N ILE A 104 -7.96 7.82 -12.03
CA ILE A 104 -8.71 7.11 -13.09
C ILE A 104 -8.39 5.61 -13.08
N GLN A 105 -7.12 5.24 -12.95
CA GLN A 105 -6.70 3.84 -12.90
C GLN A 105 -7.30 3.10 -11.69
N ASN A 106 -7.31 3.73 -10.51
CA ASN A 106 -7.91 3.11 -9.33
C ASN A 106 -9.42 2.98 -9.45
N THR A 107 -10.14 3.97 -10.00
CA THR A 107 -11.59 3.83 -10.22
C THR A 107 -11.93 2.68 -11.17
N LEU A 108 -11.16 2.52 -12.25
CA LEU A 108 -11.37 1.42 -13.21
C LEU A 108 -11.04 0.06 -12.58
N ASN A 109 -10.03 -0.01 -11.70
CA ASN A 109 -9.71 -1.23 -10.97
C ASN A 109 -10.79 -1.57 -9.94
N GLU A 110 -11.31 -0.58 -9.21
CA GLU A 110 -12.43 -0.77 -8.27
C GLU A 110 -13.67 -1.30 -8.98
N GLU A 111 -14.03 -0.75 -10.15
CA GLU A 111 -15.16 -1.23 -10.97
C GLU A 111 -14.96 -2.69 -11.40
N LYS A 112 -13.77 -3.05 -11.89
CA LYS A 112 -13.43 -4.44 -12.23
C LYS A 112 -13.50 -5.37 -11.02
N VAL A 113 -13.02 -4.93 -9.85
CA VAL A 113 -13.08 -5.73 -8.62
C VAL A 113 -14.54 -5.97 -8.20
N ILE A 114 -15.43 -4.99 -8.35
CA ILE A 114 -16.86 -5.13 -8.09
C ILE A 114 -17.49 -6.13 -9.08
N GLU A 115 -17.17 -6.02 -10.37
CA GLU A 115 -17.65 -6.94 -11.40
C GLU A 115 -17.20 -8.39 -11.12
N HIS A 116 -15.92 -8.61 -10.82
CA HIS A 116 -15.38 -9.92 -10.48
C HIS A 116 -16.03 -10.51 -9.21
N LYS A 117 -16.34 -9.67 -8.21
CA LYS A 117 -17.09 -10.11 -7.00
C LYS A 117 -18.50 -10.57 -7.36
N ASN A 118 -19.23 -9.80 -8.17
CA ASN A 118 -20.59 -10.15 -8.59
C ASN A 118 -20.61 -11.46 -9.38
N VAL A 119 -19.72 -11.62 -10.36
CA VAL A 119 -19.59 -12.86 -11.16
C VAL A 119 -19.27 -14.05 -10.26
N LYS A 120 -18.36 -13.88 -9.29
CA LYS A 120 -18.03 -14.94 -8.34
C LYS A 120 -19.23 -15.35 -7.48
N GLU A 121 -20.04 -14.40 -7.02
CA GLU A 121 -21.25 -14.69 -6.26
C GLU A 121 -22.29 -15.44 -7.10
N GLU A 122 -22.43 -15.09 -8.38
CA GLU A 122 -23.32 -15.81 -9.32
C GLU A 122 -22.88 -17.26 -9.52
N ILE A 123 -21.59 -17.50 -9.76
CA ILE A 123 -21.04 -18.86 -9.89
C ILE A 123 -21.29 -19.68 -8.63
N LEU A 124 -21.10 -19.09 -7.44
CA LEU A 124 -21.36 -19.77 -6.17
C LEU A 124 -22.84 -20.13 -5.98
N LYS A 125 -23.76 -19.23 -6.36
CA LYS A 125 -25.20 -19.51 -6.35
C LYS A 125 -25.54 -20.66 -7.29
N GLU A 126 -24.95 -20.68 -8.49
CA GLU A 126 -25.21 -21.76 -9.47
C GLU A 126 -24.66 -23.10 -8.99
N ILE A 127 -23.46 -23.15 -8.39
CA ILE A 127 -22.93 -24.36 -7.75
C ILE A 127 -23.86 -24.86 -6.63
N SER A 128 -24.42 -23.96 -5.84
CA SER A 128 -25.38 -24.31 -4.79
C SER A 128 -26.64 -24.96 -5.38
N ILE A 129 -27.19 -24.41 -6.47
CA ILE A 129 -28.35 -24.99 -7.17
C ILE A 129 -28.02 -26.38 -7.71
N LEU A 130 -26.85 -26.57 -8.32
CA LEU A 130 -26.41 -27.88 -8.82
C LEU A 130 -26.28 -28.91 -7.69
N ASN A 131 -25.79 -28.51 -6.51
CA ASN A 131 -25.74 -29.40 -5.34
C ASN A 131 -27.15 -29.79 -4.86
N CYS A 132 -28.10 -28.85 -4.85
CA CYS A 132 -29.51 -29.16 -4.56
C CYS A 132 -30.09 -30.14 -5.58
N ASN A 133 -29.80 -29.96 -6.87
CA ASN A 133 -30.27 -30.86 -7.92
C ASN A 133 -29.70 -32.28 -7.77
N LEU A 134 -28.41 -32.41 -7.41
CA LEU A 134 -27.80 -33.72 -7.09
C LEU A 134 -28.54 -34.43 -5.96
N GLN A 135 -28.93 -33.70 -4.92
CA GLN A 135 -29.70 -34.23 -3.80
C GLN A 135 -31.10 -34.68 -4.24
N ILE A 136 -31.81 -33.85 -5.01
CA ILE A 136 -33.16 -34.17 -5.52
C ILE A 136 -33.14 -35.44 -6.38
N ILE A 137 -32.18 -35.54 -7.31
CA ILE A 137 -32.05 -36.69 -8.21
C ILE A 137 -31.72 -37.98 -7.42
N TYR A 138 -30.89 -37.87 -6.39
CA TYR A 138 -30.62 -38.99 -5.49
C TYR A 138 -31.87 -39.45 -4.71
N GLU A 139 -32.68 -38.52 -4.21
CA GLU A 139 -33.93 -38.83 -3.54
C GLU A 139 -34.96 -39.46 -4.47
N ASN A 140 -35.08 -38.94 -5.70
CA ASN A 140 -35.96 -39.49 -6.73
C ASN A 140 -35.57 -40.94 -7.09
N TYR A 141 -34.26 -41.22 -7.17
CA TYR A 141 -33.76 -42.57 -7.35
C TYR A 141 -34.10 -43.48 -6.17
N LYS A 142 -33.88 -43.02 -4.92
CA LYS A 142 -34.24 -43.77 -3.71
C LYS A 142 -35.74 -44.09 -3.62
N LYS A 143 -36.59 -43.15 -4.03
CA LYS A 143 -38.04 -43.31 -4.12
C LYS A 143 -38.49 -44.15 -5.33
N LYS A 144 -37.55 -44.66 -6.14
CA LYS A 144 -37.80 -45.45 -7.37
C LYS A 144 -38.64 -44.70 -8.41
N ILE A 145 -38.61 -43.37 -8.40
CA ILE A 145 -39.29 -42.51 -9.38
C ILE A 145 -38.55 -42.56 -10.72
N ILE A 146 -37.21 -42.68 -10.67
CA ILE A 146 -36.34 -42.76 -11.84
C ILE A 146 -35.53 -44.05 -11.84
N SER A 147 -35.12 -44.51 -13.03
CA SER A 147 -34.27 -45.69 -13.19
C SER A 147 -32.81 -45.39 -12.78
N LYS A 148 -32.04 -46.44 -12.49
CA LYS A 148 -30.61 -46.31 -12.17
C LYS A 148 -29.82 -45.68 -13.32
N GLU A 149 -30.16 -46.02 -14.56
CA GLU A 149 -29.49 -45.48 -15.74
C GLU A 149 -29.80 -43.99 -15.94
N ALA A 150 -31.06 -43.58 -15.73
CA ALA A 150 -31.45 -42.17 -15.78
C ALA A 150 -30.72 -41.35 -14.70
N TYR A 151 -30.68 -41.87 -13.47
CA TYR A 151 -29.92 -41.27 -12.36
C TYR A 151 -28.44 -41.07 -12.70
N LEU A 152 -27.77 -42.10 -13.25
CA LEU A 152 -26.35 -42.02 -13.58
C LEU A 152 -26.05 -40.99 -14.69
N LYS A 153 -26.91 -40.92 -15.71
CA LYS A 153 -26.76 -39.95 -16.80
C LYS A 153 -26.93 -38.51 -16.29
N GLU A 154 -28.01 -38.23 -15.56
CA GLU A 154 -28.27 -36.88 -15.02
C GLU A 154 -27.20 -36.45 -14.01
N LYS A 155 -26.77 -37.38 -13.15
CA LYS A 155 -25.68 -37.13 -12.20
C LYS A 155 -24.40 -36.69 -12.92
N SER A 156 -24.00 -37.41 -13.98
CA SER A 156 -22.79 -37.06 -14.75
C SER A 156 -22.88 -35.64 -15.30
N LEU A 157 -23.99 -35.30 -15.97
CA LEU A 157 -24.19 -33.98 -16.57
C LEU A 157 -24.08 -32.85 -15.54
N ILE A 158 -24.67 -33.05 -14.35
CA ILE A 158 -24.62 -32.05 -13.28
C ILE A 158 -23.22 -31.95 -12.68
N GLN A 159 -22.52 -33.07 -12.52
CA GLN A 159 -21.14 -33.10 -12.04
C GLN A 159 -20.18 -32.41 -13.03
N ASP A 160 -20.32 -32.66 -14.33
CA ASP A 160 -19.49 -32.06 -15.37
C ASP A 160 -19.66 -30.53 -15.39
N LYS A 161 -20.92 -30.06 -15.32
CA LYS A 161 -21.20 -28.62 -15.23
C LYS A 161 -20.65 -28.00 -13.95
N LYS A 162 -20.69 -28.71 -12.82
CA LYS A 162 -20.12 -28.26 -11.55
C LYS A 162 -18.60 -28.11 -11.65
N ILE A 163 -17.89 -29.10 -12.20
CA ILE A 163 -16.44 -29.06 -12.39
C ILE A 163 -16.04 -27.86 -13.26
N LEU A 164 -16.78 -27.60 -14.34
CA LEU A 164 -16.54 -26.44 -15.21
C LEU A 164 -16.66 -25.10 -14.46
N LEU A 165 -17.68 -24.96 -13.60
CA LEU A 165 -17.89 -23.76 -12.79
C LEU A 165 -16.84 -23.61 -11.69
N GLU A 166 -16.40 -24.72 -11.07
CA GLU A 166 -15.33 -24.72 -10.08
C GLU A 166 -14.00 -24.30 -10.70
N SER A 167 -13.66 -24.76 -11.91
CA SER A 167 -12.47 -24.33 -12.66
C SER A 167 -12.48 -22.83 -12.94
N LYS A 168 -13.60 -22.29 -13.42
CA LYS A 168 -13.76 -20.84 -13.65
C LYS A 168 -13.59 -20.03 -12.36
N LEU A 169 -14.06 -20.56 -11.23
CA LEU A 169 -13.91 -19.91 -9.93
C LEU A 169 -12.46 -19.93 -9.43
N GLU A 170 -11.69 -20.94 -9.82
CA GLU A 170 -10.25 -21.03 -9.54
C GLU A 170 -9.45 -20.01 -10.36
N GLU A 171 -9.74 -19.88 -11.66
CA GLU A 171 -9.15 -18.86 -12.55
C GLU A 171 -9.38 -17.43 -12.03
N LEU A 172 -10.61 -17.11 -11.62
CA LEU A 172 -10.95 -15.80 -11.04
C LEU A 172 -10.24 -15.50 -9.70
N LYS A 173 -9.82 -16.53 -8.95
CA LYS A 173 -9.08 -16.35 -7.69
C LYS A 173 -7.62 -15.96 -7.93
N SER A 174 -6.97 -16.53 -8.95
CA SER A 174 -5.58 -16.21 -9.28
C SER A 174 -5.41 -14.74 -9.66
N GLU A 175 -6.39 -14.14 -10.33
CA GLU A 175 -6.33 -12.73 -10.79
C GLU A 175 -6.49 -11.71 -9.63
N ASN A 176 -7.11 -12.11 -8.51
CA ASN A 176 -7.45 -11.20 -7.41
C ASN A 176 -6.37 -11.04 -6.32
N ILE A 177 -5.27 -11.81 -6.37
CA ILE A 177 -4.23 -11.77 -5.32
C ILE A 177 -3.34 -10.53 -5.46
N ASP A 178 -3.22 -9.94 -6.64
CA ASP A 178 -2.33 -8.81 -6.93
C ASP A 178 -2.89 -7.42 -6.52
N SER A 179 -4.18 -7.31 -6.22
CA SER A 179 -4.86 -6.02 -5.95
C SER A 179 -5.07 -5.68 -4.46
N LYS A 180 -4.63 -6.53 -3.52
CA LYS A 180 -4.96 -6.40 -2.08
C LYS A 180 -4.17 -5.33 -1.31
N LYS A 181 -4.26 -4.04 -1.68
CA LYS A 181 -4.03 -2.91 -0.74
C LYS A 181 -4.80 -1.66 -1.20
N GLU A 182 -6.12 -1.66 -1.13
CA GLU A 182 -6.92 -0.49 -1.47
C GLU A 182 -7.56 0.12 -0.22
N THR A 183 -7.03 1.27 0.18
CA THR A 183 -7.81 2.32 0.84
C THR A 183 -8.77 2.89 -0.21
N ASP A 184 -10.05 3.11 0.11
CA ASP A 184 -11.03 3.70 -0.82
C ASP A 184 -10.53 5.06 -1.34
N ILE A 185 -9.93 5.08 -2.53
CA ILE A 185 -9.27 6.26 -3.12
C ILE A 185 -10.30 7.27 -3.63
N VAL A 186 -11.52 6.80 -3.94
CA VAL A 186 -12.61 7.61 -4.51
C VAL A 186 -13.10 8.72 -3.57
N ILE A 187 -13.00 8.53 -2.25
CA ILE A 187 -13.50 9.47 -1.23
C ILE A 187 -12.43 10.52 -0.83
N LEU A 188 -11.17 10.33 -1.24
CA LEU A 188 -10.07 11.18 -0.78
C LEU A 188 -10.09 12.57 -1.45
N ASP A 189 -9.80 13.59 -0.65
CA ASP A 189 -9.45 14.93 -1.13
C ASP A 189 -8.10 14.92 -1.85
N GLU A 190 -7.75 16.02 -2.54
CA GLU A 190 -6.49 16.10 -3.31
C GLU A 190 -5.25 15.83 -2.43
N GLU A 191 -5.28 16.25 -1.16
CA GLU A 191 -4.19 16.01 -0.21
C GLU A 191 -4.09 14.53 0.23
N GLY A 192 -5.23 13.88 0.48
CA GLY A 192 -5.31 12.46 0.79
C GLY A 192 -4.84 11.60 -0.37
N LEU A 193 -5.29 11.90 -1.58
CA LEU A 193 -4.87 11.20 -2.81
C LEU A 193 -3.36 11.30 -3.01
N LEU A 194 -2.80 12.51 -2.86
CA LEU A 194 -1.36 12.74 -2.95
C LEU A 194 -0.59 11.93 -1.90
N LYS A 195 -1.09 11.85 -0.67
CA LYS A 195 -0.46 11.05 0.39
C LYS A 195 -0.45 9.55 0.08
N VAL A 196 -1.55 9.03 -0.48
CA VAL A 196 -1.63 7.62 -0.91
C VAL A 196 -0.64 7.37 -2.05
N TYR A 197 -0.68 8.20 -3.10
CA TYR A 197 0.22 8.10 -4.25
C TYR A 197 1.70 8.09 -3.85
N VAL A 198 2.11 9.02 -2.98
CA VAL A 198 3.50 9.11 -2.51
C VAL A 198 3.91 7.87 -1.70
N LYS A 199 2.98 7.28 -0.95
CA LYS A 199 3.24 6.09 -0.13
C LYS A 199 3.30 4.82 -0.96
N SER A 200 2.38 4.65 -1.91
CA SER A 200 2.24 3.45 -2.74
C SER A 200 3.30 3.41 -3.84
N LEU A 201 3.38 4.45 -4.67
CA LEU A 201 4.12 4.44 -5.93
C LEU A 201 5.49 5.09 -5.85
N ILE A 202 5.67 6.19 -5.14
CA ILE A 202 6.98 6.88 -5.13
C ILE A 202 7.97 6.13 -4.24
N ASP A 203 9.12 5.77 -4.79
CA ASP A 203 10.26 5.25 -4.04
C ASP A 203 11.13 6.43 -3.54
N LYS A 204 11.73 7.15 -4.49
CA LYS A 204 12.64 8.28 -4.26
C LYS A 204 12.40 9.43 -5.24
N ILE A 205 12.72 10.64 -4.81
CA ILE A 205 12.69 11.87 -5.60
C ILE A 205 14.11 12.44 -5.60
N ILE A 206 14.72 12.52 -6.77
CA ILE A 206 16.08 13.02 -6.95
C ILE A 206 16.00 14.46 -7.45
N VAL A 207 16.71 15.35 -6.78
CA VAL A 207 16.65 16.79 -7.04
C VAL A 207 18.04 17.30 -7.31
N SER A 208 18.21 17.94 -8.47
CA SER A 208 19.44 18.62 -8.85
C SER A 208 19.45 20.09 -8.41
N ARG A 209 20.63 20.70 -8.41
CA ARG A 209 20.81 22.12 -8.13
C ARG A 209 20.30 23.01 -9.27
N SER A 210 20.28 22.51 -10.51
CA SER A 210 19.70 23.23 -11.65
C SER A 210 18.17 23.32 -11.57
N GLY A 211 17.54 22.59 -10.63
CA GLY A 211 16.10 22.54 -10.46
C GLY A 211 15.43 21.38 -11.20
N GLU A 212 16.21 20.51 -11.86
CA GLU A 212 15.69 19.25 -12.40
C GLU A 212 15.24 18.34 -11.24
N ILE A 213 14.03 17.80 -11.37
CA ILE A 213 13.42 16.87 -10.44
C ILE A 213 13.13 15.57 -11.20
N GLU A 214 13.62 14.47 -10.67
CA GLU A 214 13.38 13.12 -11.18
C GLU A 214 12.62 12.32 -10.11
N ILE A 215 11.50 11.71 -10.49
CA ILE A 215 10.67 10.91 -9.60
C ILE A 215 10.84 9.46 -10.00
N VAL A 216 11.33 8.65 -9.08
CA VAL A 216 11.50 7.20 -9.26
C VAL A 216 10.34 6.51 -8.54
N GLU A 217 9.55 5.80 -9.33
CA GLU A 217 8.42 4.99 -8.88
C GLU A 217 8.86 3.54 -8.63
N LYS A 218 8.10 2.80 -7.82
CA LYS A 218 8.38 1.40 -7.42
C LYS A 218 8.02 0.39 -8.50
#